data_AF-A0AA41Z6U5-F1
#
_entry.id   AF-A0AA41Z6U5-F1
#
_cell.length_a   1.000
_cell.length_b   1.000
_cell.length_c   1.000
_cell.angle_alpha   90.00
_cell.angle_beta   90.00
_cell.angle_gamma   90.00
#
_symmetry.space_group_name_H-M   'P 1'
#
loop_
_entity.id
_entity.type
_entity.pdbx_description
1 polymer ?
#
loop_
_entity_poly.entity_id
_entity_poly.type
_entity_poly.pdbx_seq_one_letter_code
_entity_poly.pdbx_strand_id
1 'polypeptide(L)'
;MEPNARANAYGTTDELRDRLAASLDFAQRTVECADPLHPMWKVDLGQVSGFDKMMMEAGLFALLVARTEYCQDAAWSLARAIRKNYDSGSAIACILRHPRLATSIGALLLVLERFGLATAREISVVHRALESPYLESSEHVPFRLLDRRWIWSLAQSEIRSLPEALHLSTACRTTHPIYMSRDDGYAITHAVMYATDFGARPAPAVLDGDALWKTIDAAVAWCLAAGDFDLLAELLLSQLFLRRRLSPYGVVAWRRSRRLWDSLGFLPSPSLSADAFVAFDEAEERRQYAFHNMYHTMLVGGLVALALLDQRVTPPEAPSRADPYEEPASVGRAIAEASRHLACALGIDSALAQAALAEMKWTGQDGDLDALSSDWTGEGFAEATVQAMANDAAIILAAQDYALPRLAEALRRAAVAGTATPTIQAGADFLARQFLAGGGVGAGMLAKEQEAAAGDGDLSTRVTSALANCLITVSTQLSGEVAA
;
A
#
# COMPACT_ATOMS: atom_id res chain seq x y z
N MET A 1 -29.75 -4.93 4.62
CA MET A 1 -28.79 -6.05 4.54
C MET A 1 -28.86 -6.81 5.87
N GLU A 2 -29.26 -8.08 5.87
CA GLU A 2 -29.46 -8.86 7.10
C GLU A 2 -28.16 -9.00 7.92
N PRO A 3 -28.23 -9.12 9.26
CA PRO A 3 -27.06 -9.31 10.13
C PRO A 3 -26.10 -10.43 9.67
N ASN A 4 -26.63 -11.50 9.06
CA ASN A 4 -25.85 -12.62 8.51
C ASN A 4 -24.94 -12.22 7.34
N ALA A 5 -25.35 -11.26 6.51
CA ALA A 5 -24.53 -10.79 5.39
C ALA A 5 -23.35 -9.92 5.84
N ARG A 6 -23.49 -9.21 6.97
CA ARG A 6 -22.41 -8.40 7.57
C ARG A 6 -21.30 -9.29 8.12
N ALA A 7 -21.66 -10.36 8.85
CA ALA A 7 -20.70 -11.32 9.41
C ALA A 7 -19.86 -11.99 8.32
N ASN A 8 -20.42 -12.22 7.13
CA ASN A 8 -19.69 -12.85 6.03
C ASN A 8 -18.68 -11.92 5.34
N ALA A 9 -18.86 -10.59 5.41
CA ALA A 9 -17.96 -9.64 4.73
C ALA A 9 -16.62 -9.50 5.46
N TYR A 10 -16.67 -9.29 6.78
CA TYR A 10 -15.47 -9.01 7.59
C TYR A 10 -15.03 -10.18 8.47
N GLY A 11 -15.94 -11.12 8.74
CA GLY A 11 -15.77 -12.19 9.71
C GLY A 11 -16.71 -12.05 10.88
N THR A 12 -16.85 -13.14 11.64
CA THR A 12 -17.56 -13.09 12.91
C THR A 12 -16.72 -12.33 13.93
N THR A 13 -17.36 -11.81 14.99
CA THR A 13 -16.65 -11.17 16.10
C THR A 13 -15.64 -12.12 16.74
N ASP A 14 -15.98 -13.40 16.86
CA ASP A 14 -15.08 -14.40 17.44
C ASP A 14 -13.88 -14.67 16.53
N GLU A 15 -14.09 -14.80 15.22
CA GLU A 15 -13.00 -14.95 14.23
C GLU A 15 -11.99 -13.78 14.25
N LEU A 16 -12.48 -12.56 14.45
CA LEU A 16 -11.63 -11.38 14.55
C LEU A 16 -10.88 -11.33 15.90
N ARG A 17 -11.54 -11.72 16.99
CA ARG A 17 -10.90 -11.84 18.32
C ARG A 17 -9.80 -12.90 18.32
N ASP A 18 -10.05 -14.04 17.69
CA ASP A 18 -9.07 -15.12 17.58
C ASP A 18 -7.83 -14.68 16.80
N ARG A 19 -8.00 -13.94 15.70
CA ARG A 19 -6.87 -13.36 14.94
C ARG A 19 -6.11 -12.31 15.74
N LEU A 20 -6.81 -11.43 16.44
CA LEU A 20 -6.19 -10.44 17.31
C LEU A 20 -5.36 -11.12 18.41
N ALA A 21 -5.92 -12.16 19.06
CA ALA A 21 -5.23 -12.96 20.06
C ALA A 21 -4.00 -13.68 19.48
N ALA A 22 -4.13 -14.27 18.27
CA ALA A 22 -3.02 -14.93 17.58
C ALA A 22 -1.88 -13.96 17.25
N SER A 23 -2.18 -12.73 16.82
CA SER A 23 -1.16 -11.69 16.59
C SER A 23 -0.48 -11.25 17.89
N LEU A 24 -1.21 -11.11 18.99
CA LEU A 24 -0.63 -10.78 20.30
C LEU A 24 0.30 -11.88 20.82
N ASP A 25 -0.12 -13.13 20.70
CA ASP A 25 0.69 -14.29 21.06
C ASP A 25 1.95 -14.40 20.17
N PHE A 26 1.80 -14.20 18.86
CA PHE A 26 2.94 -14.12 17.94
C PHE A 26 3.92 -13.01 18.34
N ALA A 27 3.42 -11.82 18.65
CA ALA A 27 4.23 -10.68 19.08
C ALA A 27 4.98 -10.97 20.38
N GLN A 28 4.30 -11.58 21.36
CA GLN A 28 4.93 -11.98 22.62
C GLN A 28 6.04 -13.01 22.39
N ARG A 29 5.78 -14.06 21.60
CA ARG A 29 6.79 -15.06 21.26
C ARG A 29 7.98 -14.45 20.51
N THR A 30 7.72 -13.51 19.61
CA THR A 30 8.77 -12.75 18.91
C THR A 30 9.65 -12.00 19.91
N VAL A 31 9.06 -11.24 20.83
CA VAL A 31 9.77 -10.48 21.88
C VAL A 31 10.59 -11.39 22.80
N GLU A 32 10.07 -12.57 23.14
CA GLU A 32 10.74 -13.51 24.04
C GLU A 32 11.86 -14.31 23.36
N CYS A 33 11.77 -14.52 22.05
CA CYS A 33 12.74 -15.33 21.30
C CYS A 33 13.77 -14.48 20.54
N ALA A 34 13.49 -13.22 20.23
CA ALA A 34 14.41 -12.38 19.47
C ALA A 34 15.72 -12.18 20.23
N ASP A 35 16.84 -12.52 19.58
CA ASP A 35 18.17 -12.27 20.12
C ASP A 35 18.72 -10.95 19.56
N PRO A 36 18.89 -9.89 20.39
CA PRO A 36 19.41 -8.60 19.93
C PRO A 36 20.85 -8.69 19.37
N LEU A 37 21.59 -9.76 19.67
CA LEU A 37 22.93 -9.99 19.15
C LEU A 37 22.95 -10.74 17.82
N HIS A 38 21.82 -11.32 17.41
CA HIS A 38 21.72 -12.07 16.17
C HIS A 38 21.86 -11.14 14.95
N PRO A 39 22.59 -11.55 13.88
CA PRO A 39 22.82 -10.70 12.71
C PRO A 39 21.55 -10.15 12.06
N MET A 40 20.47 -10.92 12.02
CA MET A 40 19.18 -10.48 11.44
C MET A 40 18.57 -9.29 12.17
N TRP A 41 18.80 -9.16 13.48
CA TRP A 41 18.26 -8.05 14.28
C TRP A 41 19.21 -6.85 14.34
N LYS A 42 20.46 -7.03 13.90
CA LYS A 42 21.49 -5.98 13.83
C LYS A 42 21.44 -5.12 12.56
N VAL A 43 20.43 -5.30 11.70
CA VAL A 43 20.26 -4.47 10.50
C VAL A 43 20.27 -3.00 10.90
N ASP A 44 21.27 -2.29 10.38
CA ASP A 44 21.50 -0.87 10.64
C ASP A 44 20.45 -0.07 9.85
N LEU A 45 19.37 0.33 10.53
CA LEU A 45 18.37 1.27 10.02
C LEU A 45 18.77 2.70 10.42
N GLY A 46 20.07 2.99 10.40
CA GLY A 46 20.69 4.10 11.09
C GLY A 46 20.99 3.76 12.55
N GLN A 47 20.75 4.71 13.45
CA GLN A 47 21.07 4.54 14.88
C GLN A 47 20.07 3.64 15.64
N VAL A 48 19.18 2.95 14.93
CA VAL A 48 18.12 2.09 15.48
C VAL A 48 18.29 0.70 14.88
N SER A 49 18.42 -0.31 15.73
CA SER A 49 18.51 -1.70 15.26
C SER A 49 17.15 -2.24 14.82
N GLY A 50 17.15 -3.30 14.01
CA GLY A 50 15.93 -4.05 13.71
C GLY A 50 15.23 -4.57 14.98
N PHE A 51 15.99 -4.94 16.01
CA PHE A 51 15.46 -5.32 17.32
C PHE A 51 14.68 -4.18 18.00
N ASP A 52 15.27 -2.98 18.05
CA ASP A 52 14.63 -1.81 18.65
C ASP A 52 13.34 -1.44 17.93
N LYS A 53 13.36 -1.51 16.58
CA LYS A 53 12.17 -1.29 15.76
C LYS A 53 11.06 -2.28 16.10
N MET A 54 11.38 -3.59 16.13
CA MET A 54 10.43 -4.63 16.48
C MET A 54 9.84 -4.44 17.87
N MET A 55 10.67 -4.11 18.87
CA MET A 55 10.21 -3.86 20.25
C MET A 55 9.27 -2.65 20.33
N MET A 56 9.60 -1.57 19.62
CA MET A 56 8.76 -0.38 19.53
C MET A 56 7.40 -0.69 18.91
N GLU A 57 7.37 -1.40 17.77
CA GLU A 57 6.12 -1.75 17.08
C GLU A 57 5.27 -2.73 17.88
N ALA A 58 5.86 -3.72 18.54
CA ALA A 58 5.15 -4.61 19.45
C ALA A 58 4.56 -3.85 20.65
N GLY A 59 5.30 -2.87 21.18
CA GLY A 59 4.81 -1.97 22.24
C GLY A 59 3.64 -1.12 21.76
N LEU A 60 3.75 -0.51 20.58
CA LEU A 60 2.67 0.25 19.96
C LEU A 60 1.43 -0.62 19.78
N PHE A 61 1.59 -1.84 19.27
CA PHE A 61 0.49 -2.79 19.12
C PHE A 61 -0.20 -3.08 20.47
N ALA A 62 0.57 -3.37 21.52
CA ALA A 62 0.04 -3.57 22.86
C ALA A 62 -0.73 -2.34 23.37
N LEU A 63 -0.18 -1.12 23.18
CA LEU A 63 -0.84 0.12 23.57
C LEU A 63 -2.18 0.29 22.88
N LEU A 64 -2.24 0.07 21.56
CA LEU A 64 -3.45 0.23 20.78
C LEU A 64 -4.54 -0.78 21.19
N VAL A 65 -4.17 -2.03 21.43
CA VAL A 65 -5.11 -3.05 21.95
C VAL A 65 -5.62 -2.67 23.34
N ALA A 66 -4.74 -2.22 24.23
CA ALA A 66 -5.10 -1.84 25.61
C ALA A 66 -6.06 -0.64 25.70
N ARG A 67 -6.19 0.16 24.63
CA ARG A 67 -7.20 1.24 24.54
C ARG A 67 -8.61 0.74 24.29
N THR A 68 -8.78 -0.53 23.92
CA THR A 68 -10.07 -1.16 23.61
C THR A 68 -10.50 -2.14 24.70
N GLU A 69 -11.71 -2.68 24.63
CA GLU A 69 -12.18 -3.74 25.55
C GLU A 69 -11.66 -5.14 25.18
N TYR A 70 -11.00 -5.30 24.03
CA TYR A 70 -10.60 -6.60 23.50
C TYR A 70 -9.19 -6.99 23.92
N CYS A 71 -9.00 -8.26 24.32
CA CYS A 71 -7.69 -8.88 24.56
C CYS A 71 -6.75 -8.07 25.49
N GLN A 72 -7.29 -7.30 26.44
CA GLN A 72 -6.49 -6.44 27.33
C GLN A 72 -5.42 -7.23 28.10
N ASP A 73 -5.75 -8.38 28.66
CA ASP A 73 -4.81 -9.22 29.42
C ASP A 73 -3.61 -9.68 28.57
N ALA A 74 -3.85 -9.96 27.29
CA ALA A 74 -2.80 -10.34 26.35
C ALA A 74 -1.91 -9.12 26.00
N ALA A 75 -2.49 -7.93 25.82
CA ALA A 75 -1.73 -6.69 25.64
C ALA A 75 -0.84 -6.37 26.85
N TRP A 76 -1.37 -6.52 28.08
CA TRP A 76 -0.59 -6.37 29.30
C TRP A 76 0.52 -7.41 29.42
N SER A 77 0.28 -8.63 28.95
CA SER A 77 1.29 -9.70 28.95
C SER A 77 2.42 -9.42 27.96
N LEU A 78 2.09 -8.93 26.76
CA LEU A 78 3.05 -8.45 25.78
C LEU A 78 3.90 -7.30 26.34
N ALA A 79 3.28 -6.28 26.95
CA ALA A 79 4.02 -5.17 27.55
C ALA A 79 5.02 -5.61 28.63
N ARG A 80 4.62 -6.59 29.47
CA ARG A 80 5.51 -7.22 30.47
C ARG A 80 6.65 -8.00 29.82
N ALA A 81 6.38 -8.75 28.76
CA ALA A 81 7.41 -9.45 28.00
C ALA A 81 8.43 -8.48 27.40
N ILE A 82 7.98 -7.35 26.85
CA ILE A 82 8.87 -6.31 26.33
C ILE A 82 9.76 -5.74 27.45
N ARG A 83 9.18 -5.34 28.59
CA ARG A 83 9.96 -4.82 29.72
C ARG A 83 11.02 -5.80 30.23
N LYS A 84 10.71 -7.10 30.21
CA LYS A 84 11.64 -8.17 30.63
C LYS A 84 12.81 -8.33 29.66
N ASN A 85 12.56 -8.20 28.36
CA ASN A 85 13.56 -8.51 27.31
C ASN A 85 14.22 -7.26 26.69
N TYR A 86 13.77 -6.05 27.03
CA TYR A 86 14.31 -4.80 26.50
C TYR A 86 15.33 -4.15 27.44
N ASP A 87 16.57 -3.93 26.94
CA ASP A 87 17.59 -3.14 27.64
C ASP A 87 17.38 -1.63 27.41
N SER A 88 16.61 -1.02 28.31
CA SER A 88 16.41 0.43 28.30
C SER A 88 17.68 1.23 28.61
N GLY A 89 18.73 0.63 29.17
CA GLY A 89 20.00 1.29 29.46
C GLY A 89 20.71 1.74 28.19
N SER A 90 20.83 0.84 27.22
CA SER A 90 21.36 1.14 25.88
C SER A 90 20.54 2.23 25.18
N ALA A 91 19.21 2.12 25.23
CA ALA A 91 18.30 3.09 24.62
C ALA A 91 18.47 4.50 25.21
N ILE A 92 18.51 4.60 26.55
CA ILE A 92 18.76 5.86 27.27
C ILE A 92 20.11 6.45 26.85
N ALA A 93 21.17 5.65 26.77
CA ALA A 93 22.49 6.12 26.36
C ALA A 93 22.50 6.65 24.91
N CYS A 94 21.73 6.02 24.01
CA CYS A 94 21.53 6.50 22.64
C CYS A 94 20.77 7.83 22.59
N ILE A 95 19.65 7.95 23.33
CA ILE A 95 18.86 9.19 23.40
C ILE A 95 19.67 10.36 23.96
N LEU A 96 20.48 10.12 25.00
CA LEU A 96 21.34 11.15 25.59
C LEU A 96 22.41 11.67 24.61
N ARG A 97 22.91 10.80 23.71
CA ARG A 97 23.86 11.19 22.64
C ARG A 97 23.17 11.83 21.45
N HIS A 98 21.96 11.38 21.13
CA HIS A 98 21.21 11.79 19.95
C HIS A 98 19.74 12.01 20.33
N PRO A 99 19.36 13.23 20.78
CA PRO A 99 18.00 13.54 21.23
C PRO A 99 16.91 13.17 20.21
N ARG A 100 17.21 13.22 18.92
CA ARG A 100 16.31 12.77 17.84
C ARG A 100 15.80 11.34 17.98
N LEU A 101 16.54 10.45 18.65
CA LEU A 101 16.12 9.06 18.87
C LEU A 101 15.00 8.94 19.91
N ALA A 102 14.64 10.02 20.61
CA ALA A 102 13.47 10.05 21.46
C ALA A 102 12.17 9.73 20.69
N THR A 103 12.12 10.03 19.38
CA THR A 103 10.96 9.75 18.52
C THR A 103 11.03 8.39 17.82
N SER A 104 12.01 7.55 18.14
CA SER A 104 12.06 6.18 17.65
C SER A 104 12.09 5.22 18.83
N ILE A 105 13.26 5.08 19.47
CA ILE A 105 13.44 4.18 20.62
C ILE A 105 12.86 4.76 21.91
N GLY A 106 12.79 6.09 22.05
CA GLY A 106 12.15 6.73 23.21
C GLY A 106 10.63 6.54 23.26
N ALA A 107 9.98 6.32 22.11
CA ALA A 107 8.54 6.07 22.04
C ALA A 107 8.14 4.82 22.81
N LEU A 108 8.97 3.77 22.77
CA LEU A 108 8.72 2.55 23.53
C LEU A 108 8.68 2.81 25.05
N LEU A 109 9.54 3.70 25.57
CA LEU A 109 9.54 4.04 26.99
C LEU A 109 8.25 4.79 27.40
N LEU A 110 7.76 5.68 26.53
CA LEU A 110 6.45 6.35 26.73
C LEU A 110 5.30 5.35 26.68
N VAL A 111 5.38 4.35 25.79
CA VAL A 111 4.40 3.24 25.77
C VAL A 111 4.43 2.47 27.09
N LEU A 112 5.61 2.04 27.56
CA LEU A 112 5.76 1.31 28.82
C LEU A 112 5.30 2.12 30.03
N GLU A 113 5.41 3.45 29.99
CA GLU A 113 4.83 4.35 31.00
C GLU A 113 3.31 4.19 31.10
N ARG A 114 2.60 4.06 29.97
CA ARG A 114 1.15 3.85 29.95
C ARG A 114 0.73 2.54 30.59
N PHE A 115 1.65 1.57 30.68
CA PHE A 115 1.48 0.32 31.42
C PHE A 115 2.05 0.38 32.86
N GLY A 116 2.59 1.52 33.31
CA GLY A 116 3.26 1.62 34.62
C GLY A 116 4.55 0.78 34.72
N LEU A 117 5.17 0.44 33.58
CA LEU A 117 6.37 -0.40 33.48
C LEU A 117 7.64 0.41 33.22
N ALA A 118 7.53 1.72 33.00
CA ALA A 118 8.68 2.61 32.88
C ALA A 118 9.01 3.29 34.23
N THR A 119 10.29 3.58 34.43
CA THR A 119 10.81 4.30 35.58
C THR A 119 10.74 5.81 35.37
N ALA A 120 10.64 6.59 36.45
CA ALA A 120 10.66 8.05 36.37
C ALA A 120 11.94 8.60 35.70
N ARG A 121 13.07 7.89 35.83
CA ARG A 121 14.33 8.26 35.16
C ARG A 121 14.23 8.11 33.65
N GLU A 122 13.72 7.00 33.16
CA GLU A 122 13.54 6.73 31.72
C GLU A 122 12.68 7.83 31.08
N ILE A 123 11.52 8.11 31.69
CA ILE A 123 10.59 9.12 31.19
C ILE A 123 11.21 10.52 31.23
N SER A 124 11.91 10.86 32.32
CA SER A 124 12.60 12.15 32.43
C SER A 124 13.66 12.34 31.34
N VAL A 125 14.36 11.29 30.91
CA VAL A 125 15.31 11.37 29.78
C VAL A 125 14.59 11.62 28.46
N VAL A 126 13.51 10.88 28.18
CA VAL A 126 12.73 11.04 26.94
C VAL A 126 12.15 12.44 26.85
N HIS A 127 11.52 12.94 27.91
CA HIS A 127 10.96 14.30 27.94
C HIS A 127 12.02 15.38 27.68
N ARG A 128 13.19 15.31 28.35
CA ARG A 128 14.28 16.27 28.09
C ARG A 128 14.80 16.21 26.66
N ALA A 129 14.86 15.01 26.07
CA ALA A 129 15.30 14.83 24.70
C ALA A 129 14.28 15.38 23.69
N LEU A 130 12.98 15.19 23.96
CA LEU A 130 11.91 15.81 23.19
C LEU A 130 12.00 17.35 23.29
N GLU A 131 12.20 17.92 24.48
CA GLU A 131 12.33 19.37 24.66
C GLU A 131 13.65 19.96 24.14
N SER A 132 14.58 19.12 23.66
CA SER A 132 15.88 19.58 23.18
C SER A 132 15.75 20.37 21.86
N PRO A 133 16.47 21.49 21.70
CA PRO A 133 16.55 22.19 20.41
C PRO A 133 17.23 21.33 19.32
N TYR A 134 17.93 20.26 19.71
CA TYR A 134 18.58 19.33 18.78
C TYR A 134 17.67 18.16 18.35
N LEU A 135 16.41 18.13 18.78
CA LEU A 135 15.43 17.15 18.28
C LEU A 135 15.26 17.26 16.76
N GLU A 136 15.36 18.47 16.21
CA GLU A 136 15.17 18.77 14.79
C GLU A 136 16.49 18.93 14.02
N SER A 137 17.60 18.40 14.54
CA SER A 137 18.92 18.62 13.92
C SER A 137 19.15 17.82 12.62
N SER A 138 18.09 17.27 12.02
CA SER A 138 18.16 16.43 10.82
C SER A 138 16.93 16.65 9.96
N GLU A 139 17.11 16.54 8.64
CA GLU A 139 16.00 16.64 7.69
C GLU A 139 15.09 15.42 7.81
N HIS A 140 13.78 15.66 7.75
CA HIS A 140 12.78 14.62 7.87
C HIS A 140 11.70 14.79 6.80
N VAL A 141 11.32 13.67 6.19
CA VAL A 141 10.15 13.59 5.32
C VAL A 141 8.85 13.84 6.11
N PRO A 142 7.78 14.33 5.45
CA PRO A 142 6.58 14.80 6.16
C PRO A 142 5.95 13.80 7.13
N PHE A 143 5.85 12.51 6.76
CA PHE A 143 5.25 11.51 7.66
C PHE A 143 6.08 11.25 8.92
N ARG A 144 7.41 11.47 8.88
CA ARG A 144 8.29 11.41 10.07
C ARG A 144 8.10 12.61 10.99
N LEU A 145 7.72 13.76 10.44
CA LEU A 145 7.30 14.91 11.25
C LEU A 145 5.95 14.63 11.96
N LEU A 146 5.03 13.93 11.30
CA LEU A 146 3.77 13.49 11.89
C LEU A 146 3.99 12.46 13.01
N ASP A 147 4.83 11.46 12.78
CA ASP A 147 5.27 10.45 13.75
C ASP A 147 5.76 11.12 15.06
N ARG A 148 6.72 12.04 14.92
CA ARG A 148 7.24 12.81 16.03
C ARG A 148 6.18 13.61 16.78
N ARG A 149 5.25 14.26 16.07
CA ARG A 149 4.15 15.01 16.71
C ARG A 149 3.21 14.07 17.47
N TRP A 150 2.95 12.90 16.92
CA TRP A 150 2.15 11.88 17.60
C TRP A 150 2.85 11.37 18.87
N ILE A 151 4.17 11.09 18.81
CA ILE A 151 4.97 10.72 19.99
C ILE A 151 5.00 11.82 21.05
N TRP A 152 5.11 13.09 20.63
CA TRP A 152 5.01 14.22 21.55
C TRP A 152 3.68 14.21 22.31
N SER A 153 2.60 13.85 21.64
CA SER A 153 1.29 13.78 22.28
C SER A 153 1.17 12.65 23.29
N LEU A 154 1.91 11.55 23.10
CA LEU A 154 2.03 10.52 24.12
C LEU A 154 2.73 11.04 25.36
N ALA A 155 3.74 11.91 25.22
CA ALA A 155 4.46 12.49 26.34
C ALA A 155 3.64 13.55 27.10
N GLN A 156 2.97 14.46 26.39
CA GLN A 156 2.27 15.60 27.01
C GLN A 156 0.78 15.33 27.29
N SER A 157 0.25 14.19 26.85
CA SER A 157 -1.20 13.89 26.87
C SER A 157 -2.07 14.92 26.11
N GLU A 158 -1.47 15.69 25.19
CA GLU A 158 -2.14 16.65 24.33
C GLU A 158 -1.61 16.55 22.88
N ILE A 159 -2.52 16.52 21.88
CA ILE A 159 -2.13 16.61 20.47
C ILE A 159 -2.12 18.09 20.06
N ARG A 160 -0.94 18.61 19.70
CA ARG A 160 -0.82 19.92 19.04
C ARG A 160 -1.37 19.84 17.62
N SER A 161 -1.82 20.97 17.07
CA SER A 161 -2.39 21.02 15.72
C SER A 161 -1.45 20.39 14.67
N LEU A 162 -2.00 19.50 13.84
CA LEU A 162 -1.31 18.78 12.77
C LEU A 162 -1.14 19.48 11.39
N PRO A 163 -1.59 20.73 11.11
CA PRO A 163 -1.79 21.18 9.72
C PRO A 163 -0.54 21.10 8.82
N GLU A 164 0.58 21.69 9.23
CA GLU A 164 1.67 22.01 8.28
C GLU A 164 2.36 20.76 7.72
N ALA A 165 2.81 19.84 8.58
CA ALA A 165 3.44 18.59 8.13
C ALA A 165 2.44 17.71 7.35
N LEU A 166 1.16 17.75 7.71
CA LEU A 166 0.13 16.97 7.03
C LEU A 166 -0.08 17.46 5.60
N HIS A 167 -0.14 18.76 5.37
CA HIS A 167 -0.26 19.34 4.01
C HIS A 167 0.92 19.02 3.09
N LEU A 168 2.09 18.71 3.65
CA LEU A 168 3.26 18.29 2.88
C LEU A 168 3.26 16.79 2.57
N SER A 169 2.45 15.98 3.25
CA SER A 169 2.37 14.53 3.06
C SER A 169 1.85 14.16 1.67
N THR A 170 2.36 13.06 1.12
CA THR A 170 1.85 12.39 -0.08
C THR A 170 0.35 12.08 0.03
N ALA A 171 -0.18 11.85 1.24
CA ALA A 171 -1.61 11.66 1.48
C ALA A 171 -2.48 12.88 1.13
N CYS A 172 -1.90 14.09 1.12
CA CYS A 172 -2.59 15.33 0.75
C CYS A 172 -2.26 15.78 -0.69
N ARG A 173 -1.59 14.95 -1.48
CA ARG A 173 -1.21 15.24 -2.87
C ARG A 173 -2.00 14.36 -3.82
N THR A 174 -2.21 14.86 -5.04
CA THR A 174 -2.69 14.03 -6.14
C THR A 174 -1.58 13.07 -6.53
N THR A 175 -1.74 11.80 -6.15
CA THR A 175 -0.81 10.72 -6.46
C THR A 175 -1.58 9.48 -6.91
N HIS A 176 -0.92 8.62 -7.68
CA HIS A 176 -1.51 7.38 -8.19
C HIS A 176 -0.47 6.26 -8.15
N PRO A 177 -0.84 5.00 -7.81
CA PRO A 177 0.11 3.90 -7.66
C PRO A 177 1.07 3.67 -8.83
N ILE A 178 0.65 3.97 -10.07
CA ILE A 178 1.54 3.89 -11.25
C ILE A 178 2.82 4.74 -11.13
N TYR A 179 2.81 5.78 -10.29
CA TYR A 179 3.95 6.67 -10.03
C TYR A 179 4.51 6.52 -8.61
N MET A 180 3.91 5.67 -7.79
CA MET A 180 4.30 5.50 -6.39
C MET A 180 5.35 4.41 -6.26
N SER A 181 6.33 4.66 -5.40
CA SER A 181 7.14 3.63 -4.79
C SER A 181 6.39 2.98 -3.62
N ARG A 182 6.94 1.87 -3.10
CA ARG A 182 6.47 1.27 -1.84
C ARG A 182 6.55 2.27 -0.66
N ASP A 183 7.60 3.08 -0.63
CA ASP A 183 7.81 4.11 0.40
C ASP A 183 6.74 5.21 0.37
N ASP A 184 6.22 5.55 -0.82
CA ASP A 184 5.08 6.47 -0.95
C ASP A 184 3.80 5.87 -0.35
N GLY A 185 3.61 4.56 -0.52
CA GLY A 185 2.55 3.81 0.13
C GLY A 185 2.63 3.94 1.66
N TYR A 186 3.79 3.66 2.24
CA TYR A 186 4.02 3.84 3.68
C TYR A 186 3.86 5.29 4.14
N ALA A 187 4.29 6.26 3.33
CA ALA A 187 4.13 7.67 3.67
C ALA A 187 2.64 8.04 3.78
N ILE A 188 1.78 7.47 2.92
CA ILE A 188 0.33 7.65 2.99
C ILE A 188 -0.24 7.00 4.25
N THR A 189 0.06 5.72 4.48
CA THR A 189 -0.52 4.95 5.58
C THR A 189 -0.13 5.55 6.94
N HIS A 190 1.15 5.88 7.14
CA HIS A 190 1.63 6.53 8.36
C HIS A 190 0.99 7.90 8.56
N ALA A 191 0.82 8.70 7.50
CA ALA A 191 0.16 9.99 7.63
C ALA A 191 -1.29 9.85 8.10
N VAL A 192 -2.03 8.87 7.59
CA VAL A 192 -3.40 8.58 8.03
C VAL A 192 -3.41 8.09 9.48
N MET A 193 -2.54 7.14 9.84
CA MET A 193 -2.44 6.61 11.20
C MET A 193 -2.16 7.72 12.23
N TYR A 194 -1.14 8.55 12.01
CA TYR A 194 -0.79 9.61 12.95
C TYR A 194 -1.82 10.74 12.98
N ALA A 195 -2.43 11.08 11.83
CA ALA A 195 -3.44 12.12 11.77
C ALA A 195 -4.75 11.76 12.48
N THR A 196 -5.05 10.46 12.57
CA THR A 196 -6.25 9.92 13.21
C THR A 196 -5.99 9.37 14.61
N ASP A 197 -4.76 9.44 15.13
CA ASP A 197 -4.34 8.74 16.36
C ASP A 197 -4.75 7.26 16.30
N PHE A 198 -4.38 6.61 15.19
CA PHE A 198 -4.73 5.22 14.86
C PHE A 198 -6.24 4.95 14.92
N GLY A 199 -7.03 5.86 14.33
CA GLY A 199 -8.49 5.77 14.28
C GLY A 199 -9.22 6.23 15.55
N ALA A 200 -8.52 6.56 16.64
CA ALA A 200 -9.13 7.07 17.87
C ALA A 200 -9.80 8.45 17.68
N ARG A 201 -9.45 9.16 16.61
CA ARG A 201 -9.98 10.48 16.26
C ARG A 201 -10.49 10.49 14.81
N PRO A 202 -11.51 11.31 14.50
CA PRO A 202 -11.92 11.52 13.12
C PRO A 202 -10.76 12.01 12.24
N ALA A 203 -10.75 11.60 10.98
CA ALA A 203 -9.79 12.10 10.01
C ALA A 203 -9.91 13.63 9.85
N PRO A 204 -8.80 14.38 9.82
CA PRO A 204 -8.83 15.79 9.45
C PRO A 204 -9.41 15.98 8.05
N ALA A 205 -10.17 17.06 7.83
CA ALA A 205 -10.85 17.33 6.56
C ALA A 205 -9.93 17.32 5.32
N VAL A 206 -8.64 17.63 5.49
CA VAL A 206 -7.65 17.57 4.40
C VAL A 206 -7.39 16.15 3.89
N LEU A 207 -7.61 15.13 4.72
CA LEU A 207 -7.50 13.72 4.35
C LEU A 207 -8.84 13.11 3.93
N ASP A 208 -9.97 13.74 4.24
CA ASP A 208 -11.30 13.24 3.91
C ASP A 208 -11.71 13.64 2.48
N GLY A 209 -10.90 13.24 1.51
CA GLY A 209 -11.09 13.52 0.09
C GLY A 209 -11.25 12.26 -0.74
N ASP A 210 -12.12 12.29 -1.74
CA ASP A 210 -12.32 11.18 -2.69
C ASP A 210 -11.05 10.82 -3.47
N ALA A 211 -10.16 11.78 -3.69
CA ALA A 211 -8.89 11.54 -4.37
C ALA A 211 -8.00 10.56 -3.59
N LEU A 212 -7.77 10.83 -2.30
CA LEU A 212 -6.97 9.95 -1.44
C LEU A 212 -7.61 8.56 -1.34
N TRP A 213 -8.95 8.50 -1.22
CA TRP A 213 -9.66 7.23 -1.17
C TRP A 213 -9.44 6.38 -2.43
N LYS A 214 -9.56 6.99 -3.62
CA LYS A 214 -9.31 6.32 -4.91
C LYS A 214 -7.85 5.86 -5.04
N THR A 215 -6.91 6.66 -4.56
CA THR A 215 -5.49 6.28 -4.50
C THR A 215 -5.28 5.06 -3.61
N ILE A 216 -5.89 5.03 -2.42
CA ILE A 216 -5.81 3.88 -1.50
C ILE A 216 -6.46 2.64 -2.12
N ASP A 217 -7.60 2.76 -2.78
CA ASP A 217 -8.24 1.63 -3.48
C ASP A 217 -7.31 1.06 -4.57
N ALA A 218 -6.78 1.92 -5.44
CA ALA A 218 -5.82 1.49 -6.46
C ALA A 218 -4.57 0.84 -5.82
N ALA A 219 -4.08 1.37 -4.69
CA ALA A 219 -2.93 0.81 -3.98
C ALA A 219 -3.26 -0.55 -3.35
N VAL A 220 -4.48 -0.76 -2.85
CA VAL A 220 -4.95 -2.06 -2.35
C VAL A 220 -4.94 -3.10 -3.47
N ALA A 221 -5.40 -2.75 -4.68
CA ALA A 221 -5.33 -3.64 -5.84
C ALA A 221 -3.88 -4.01 -6.20
N TRP A 222 -3.01 -3.00 -6.22
CA TRP A 222 -1.58 -3.17 -6.46
C TRP A 222 -0.91 -4.10 -5.45
N CYS A 223 -1.04 -3.82 -4.16
CA CYS A 223 -0.39 -4.63 -3.11
C CYS A 223 -0.94 -6.05 -3.05
N LEU A 224 -2.25 -6.25 -3.29
CA LEU A 224 -2.82 -7.60 -3.32
C LEU A 224 -2.23 -8.43 -4.48
N ALA A 225 -2.12 -7.86 -5.68
CA ALA A 225 -1.53 -8.54 -6.83
C ALA A 225 -0.02 -8.77 -6.67
N ALA A 226 0.68 -7.85 -6.01
CA ALA A 226 2.10 -7.97 -5.69
C ALA A 226 2.40 -8.95 -4.54
N GLY A 227 1.38 -9.42 -3.81
CA GLY A 227 1.57 -10.24 -2.61
C GLY A 227 2.19 -9.47 -1.43
N ASP A 228 2.15 -8.14 -1.45
CA ASP A 228 2.65 -7.28 -0.37
C ASP A 228 1.58 -7.11 0.71
N PHE A 229 1.34 -8.17 1.48
CA PHE A 229 0.33 -8.18 2.55
C PHE A 229 0.66 -7.21 3.70
N ASP A 230 1.91 -6.80 3.76
CA ASP A 230 2.44 -5.86 4.74
C ASP A 230 1.87 -4.45 4.50
N LEU A 231 2.18 -3.87 3.34
CA LEU A 231 1.62 -2.57 2.95
C LEU A 231 0.10 -2.66 2.72
N LEU A 232 -0.39 -3.78 2.21
CA LEU A 232 -1.82 -4.01 2.03
C LEU A 232 -2.59 -3.85 3.36
N ALA A 233 -2.11 -4.46 4.44
CA ALA A 233 -2.78 -4.38 5.74
C ALA A 233 -2.82 -2.93 6.26
N GLU A 234 -1.75 -2.15 6.05
CA GLU A 234 -1.73 -0.73 6.40
C GLU A 234 -2.68 0.13 5.56
N LEU A 235 -2.85 -0.20 4.27
CA LEU A 235 -3.82 0.45 3.40
C LEU A 235 -5.26 0.13 3.81
N LEU A 236 -5.54 -1.11 4.24
CA LEU A 236 -6.83 -1.48 4.82
C LEU A 236 -7.09 -0.70 6.11
N LEU A 237 -6.09 -0.54 6.99
CA LEU A 237 -6.20 0.32 8.16
C LEU A 237 -6.49 1.77 7.78
N SER A 238 -5.85 2.27 6.72
CA SER A 238 -6.09 3.64 6.24
C SER A 238 -7.54 3.81 5.78
N GLN A 239 -8.11 2.83 5.08
CA GLN A 239 -9.52 2.87 4.72
C GLN A 239 -10.44 2.94 5.95
N LEU A 240 -10.14 2.08 6.92
CA LEU A 240 -10.84 1.96 8.19
C LEU A 240 -10.75 3.24 9.02
N PHE A 241 -9.60 3.90 9.08
CA PHE A 241 -9.40 5.13 9.85
C PHE A 241 -9.97 6.38 9.18
N LEU A 242 -10.03 6.42 7.85
CA LEU A 242 -10.65 7.53 7.12
C LEU A 242 -12.18 7.46 7.14
N ARG A 243 -12.76 6.30 6.80
CA ARG A 243 -14.21 6.20 6.52
C ARG A 243 -14.97 5.20 7.39
N ARG A 244 -14.29 4.54 8.33
CA ARG A 244 -14.90 3.51 9.21
C ARG A 244 -15.63 2.40 8.45
N ARG A 245 -15.09 2.04 7.28
CA ARG A 245 -15.50 0.92 6.44
C ARG A 245 -14.42 0.61 5.42
N LEU A 246 -14.37 -0.63 4.97
CA LEU A 246 -13.58 -1.01 3.78
C LEU A 246 -14.32 -0.61 2.50
N SER A 247 -13.57 -0.27 1.46
CA SER A 247 -14.08 -0.20 0.09
C SER A 247 -14.41 -1.60 -0.43
N PRO A 248 -15.12 -1.74 -1.57
CA PRO A 248 -15.24 -3.03 -2.23
C PRO A 248 -13.89 -3.73 -2.48
N TYR A 249 -12.85 -2.99 -2.88
CA TYR A 249 -11.49 -3.53 -3.04
C TYR A 249 -10.91 -3.98 -1.69
N GLY A 250 -11.14 -3.19 -0.64
CA GLY A 250 -10.74 -3.53 0.72
C GLY A 250 -11.39 -4.81 1.23
N VAL A 251 -12.68 -5.05 0.95
CA VAL A 251 -13.34 -6.29 1.38
C VAL A 251 -12.79 -7.52 0.65
N VAL A 252 -12.55 -7.43 -0.67
CA VAL A 252 -11.90 -8.50 -1.45
C VAL A 252 -10.52 -8.80 -0.87
N ALA A 253 -9.69 -7.77 -0.71
CA ALA A 253 -8.35 -7.91 -0.16
C ALA A 253 -8.35 -8.51 1.25
N TRP A 254 -9.22 -8.03 2.15
CA TRP A 254 -9.30 -8.56 3.52
C TRP A 254 -9.69 -10.03 3.55
N ARG A 255 -10.68 -10.45 2.74
CA ARG A 255 -11.08 -11.86 2.66
C ARG A 255 -9.96 -12.74 2.13
N ARG A 256 -9.24 -12.27 1.10
CA ARG A 256 -8.08 -12.98 0.57
C ARG A 256 -6.98 -13.13 1.63
N SER A 257 -6.62 -12.03 2.30
CA SER A 257 -5.66 -12.03 3.41
C SER A 257 -6.08 -13.00 4.51
N ARG A 258 -7.35 -13.00 4.90
CA ARG A 258 -7.87 -13.93 5.92
C ARG A 258 -7.77 -15.39 5.52
N ARG A 259 -8.15 -15.76 4.31
CA ARG A 259 -8.05 -17.15 3.83
C ARG A 259 -6.60 -17.60 3.80
N LEU A 260 -5.70 -16.72 3.37
CA LEU A 260 -4.27 -16.99 3.38
C LEU A 260 -3.77 -17.22 4.80
N TRP A 261 -4.16 -16.34 5.73
CA TRP A 261 -3.89 -16.49 7.16
C TRP A 261 -4.42 -17.82 7.71
N ASP A 262 -5.66 -18.20 7.39
CA ASP A 262 -6.25 -19.45 7.86
C ASP A 262 -5.50 -20.67 7.31
N SER A 263 -5.01 -20.59 6.07
CA SER A 263 -4.29 -21.69 5.44
C SER A 263 -2.86 -21.85 5.93
N LEU A 264 -2.16 -20.73 6.21
CA LEU A 264 -0.75 -20.73 6.60
C LEU A 264 -0.54 -20.63 8.11
N GLY A 265 -1.55 -20.19 8.86
CA GLY A 265 -1.42 -19.78 10.26
C GLY A 265 -0.82 -18.38 10.47
N PHE A 266 -0.46 -17.69 9.39
CA PHE A 266 0.13 -16.34 9.41
C PHE A 266 -0.12 -15.59 8.11
N LEU A 267 0.07 -14.26 8.13
CA LEU A 267 0.14 -13.44 6.92
C LEU A 267 1.58 -13.35 6.42
N PRO A 268 1.88 -13.71 5.16
CA PRO A 268 3.24 -13.68 4.65
C PRO A 268 3.69 -12.24 4.40
N SER A 269 4.95 -11.97 4.70
CA SER A 269 5.62 -10.70 4.34
C SER A 269 6.23 -10.81 2.95
N PRO A 270 6.33 -9.70 2.19
CA PRO A 270 7.06 -9.69 0.91
C PRO A 270 8.55 -10.05 1.05
N SER A 271 9.14 -9.93 2.24
CA SER A 271 10.53 -10.32 2.49
C SER A 271 10.70 -11.80 2.88
N LEU A 272 9.60 -12.52 3.11
CA LEU A 272 9.64 -13.93 3.46
C LEU A 272 9.88 -14.79 2.20
N SER A 273 11.02 -15.48 2.17
CA SER A 273 11.38 -16.44 1.13
C SER A 273 11.36 -17.85 1.70
N ALA A 274 10.56 -18.73 1.08
CA ALA A 274 10.50 -20.14 1.44
C ALA A 274 11.85 -20.83 1.22
N ASP A 275 12.54 -20.50 0.11
CA ASP A 275 13.86 -21.04 -0.19
C ASP A 275 14.89 -20.62 0.85
N ALA A 276 14.89 -19.33 1.25
CA ALA A 276 15.77 -18.85 2.31
C ALA A 276 15.46 -19.51 3.66
N PHE A 277 14.18 -19.69 4.00
CA PHE A 277 13.77 -20.38 5.23
C PHE A 277 14.26 -21.84 5.26
N VAL A 278 14.13 -22.57 4.15
CA VAL A 278 14.56 -23.98 4.07
C VAL A 278 16.08 -24.12 4.02
N ALA A 279 16.80 -23.10 3.55
CA ALA A 279 18.26 -23.09 3.50
C ALA A 279 18.95 -23.03 4.88
N PHE A 280 18.23 -22.65 5.95
CA PHE A 280 18.77 -22.67 7.30
C PHE A 280 18.67 -24.07 7.93
N ASP A 281 19.82 -24.68 8.20
CA ASP A 281 19.90 -26.00 8.83
C ASP A 281 19.43 -25.97 10.30
N GLU A 282 19.87 -24.94 11.04
CA GLU A 282 19.59 -24.81 12.47
C GLU A 282 18.15 -24.32 12.73
N ALA A 283 17.49 -24.93 13.72
CA ALA A 283 16.13 -24.58 14.09
C ALA A 283 16.02 -23.15 14.65
N GLU A 284 17.06 -22.67 15.32
CA GLU A 284 17.08 -21.31 15.88
C GLU A 284 17.21 -20.25 14.77
N GLU A 285 18.11 -20.44 13.81
CA GLU A 285 18.24 -19.56 12.63
C GLU A 285 16.91 -19.45 11.86
N ARG A 286 16.23 -20.57 11.62
CA ARG A 286 14.88 -20.57 11.01
C ARG A 286 13.87 -19.77 11.82
N ARG A 287 13.91 -19.89 13.15
CA ARG A 287 13.02 -19.14 14.04
C ARG A 287 13.32 -17.64 13.98
N GLN A 288 14.58 -17.24 14.07
CA GLN A 288 14.98 -15.83 13.97
C GLN A 288 14.58 -15.25 12.61
N TYR A 289 14.79 -16.00 11.52
CA TYR A 289 14.38 -15.60 10.18
C TYR A 289 12.87 -15.40 10.07
N ALA A 290 12.08 -16.37 10.54
CA ALA A 290 10.61 -16.28 10.49
C ALA A 290 10.11 -15.07 11.29
N PHE A 291 10.55 -14.91 12.54
CA PHE A 291 10.13 -13.78 13.36
C PHE A 291 10.56 -12.44 12.76
N HIS A 292 11.81 -12.33 12.30
CA HIS A 292 12.33 -11.11 11.70
C HIS A 292 11.54 -10.69 10.45
N ASN A 293 11.16 -11.64 9.60
CA ASN A 293 10.48 -11.31 8.35
C ASN A 293 8.97 -11.17 8.51
N MET A 294 8.36 -11.75 9.54
CA MET A 294 6.89 -11.82 9.66
C MET A 294 6.31 -10.88 10.72
N TYR A 295 7.12 -10.33 11.65
CA TYR A 295 6.56 -9.57 12.78
C TYR A 295 5.68 -8.41 12.33
N HIS A 296 6.17 -7.56 11.44
CA HIS A 296 5.45 -6.35 11.06
C HIS A 296 4.10 -6.69 10.41
N THR A 297 4.09 -7.59 9.43
CA THR A 297 2.85 -8.03 8.76
C THR A 297 1.85 -8.68 9.73
N MET A 298 2.32 -9.47 10.70
CA MET A 298 1.46 -10.08 11.72
C MET A 298 0.89 -9.05 12.71
N LEU A 299 1.67 -8.03 13.09
CA LEU A 299 1.20 -6.95 13.95
C LEU A 299 0.14 -6.10 13.24
N VAL A 300 0.41 -5.68 12.00
CA VAL A 300 -0.52 -4.86 11.21
C VAL A 300 -1.79 -5.66 10.86
N GLY A 301 -1.67 -6.95 10.52
CA GLY A 301 -2.82 -7.82 10.35
C GLY A 301 -3.70 -7.93 11.61
N GLY A 302 -3.07 -8.01 12.79
CA GLY A 302 -3.76 -7.94 14.08
C GLY A 302 -4.44 -6.59 14.31
N LEU A 303 -3.82 -5.48 13.90
CA LEU A 303 -4.43 -4.15 13.93
C LEU A 303 -5.64 -4.03 13.00
N VAL A 304 -5.62 -4.64 11.81
CA VAL A 304 -6.81 -4.68 10.94
C VAL A 304 -7.96 -5.40 11.65
N ALA A 305 -7.69 -6.54 12.30
CA ALA A 305 -8.69 -7.26 13.10
C ALA A 305 -9.21 -6.40 14.26
N LEU A 306 -8.32 -5.71 14.99
CA LEU A 306 -8.69 -4.76 16.05
C LEU A 306 -9.58 -3.63 15.50
N ALA A 307 -9.20 -3.01 14.39
CA ALA A 307 -9.96 -1.92 13.80
C ALA A 307 -11.35 -2.38 13.31
N LEU A 308 -11.48 -3.59 12.78
CA LEU A 308 -12.77 -4.18 12.42
C LEU A 308 -13.64 -4.53 13.64
N LEU A 309 -13.03 -4.89 14.77
CA LEU A 309 -13.72 -5.14 16.05
C LEU A 309 -14.17 -3.84 16.73
N ASP A 310 -13.29 -2.84 16.76
CA ASP A 310 -13.51 -1.56 17.45
C ASP A 310 -14.47 -0.66 16.68
N GLN A 311 -14.45 -0.78 15.36
CA GLN A 311 -15.43 -0.12 14.56
C GLN A 311 -16.81 -0.64 14.94
N ARG A 312 -17.63 0.31 15.38
CA ARG A 312 -19.07 0.34 15.11
C ARG A 312 -19.29 0.42 13.58
N VAL A 313 -18.68 -0.49 12.79
CA VAL A 313 -18.62 -0.48 11.31
C VAL A 313 -20.04 -0.53 10.81
N THR A 314 -20.45 0.47 10.04
CA THR A 314 -21.59 0.25 9.14
C THR A 314 -20.99 -0.37 7.89
N PRO A 315 -21.43 -1.56 7.43
CA PRO A 315 -20.97 -2.12 6.17
C PRO A 315 -21.13 -1.07 5.07
N PRO A 316 -20.35 -1.14 3.98
CA PRO A 316 -20.71 -0.40 2.80
C PRO A 316 -22.19 -0.68 2.53
N GLU A 317 -22.99 0.38 2.40
CA GLU A 317 -24.25 0.20 1.72
C GLU A 317 -23.88 -0.50 0.41
N ALA A 318 -24.45 -1.68 0.18
CA ALA A 318 -24.32 -2.34 -1.11
C ALA A 318 -24.53 -1.23 -2.13
N PRO A 319 -23.58 -0.98 -3.05
CA PRO A 319 -23.56 0.22 -3.86
C PRO A 319 -24.99 0.41 -4.33
N SER A 320 -25.63 1.47 -3.83
CA SER A 320 -26.98 1.78 -4.25
C SER A 320 -26.86 1.78 -5.76
N ARG A 321 -27.64 0.93 -6.44
CA ARG A 321 -27.74 0.96 -7.90
C ARG A 321 -28.06 2.39 -8.41
N ALA A 322 -28.36 3.32 -7.50
CA ALA A 322 -28.78 4.69 -7.68
C ALA A 322 -27.98 5.71 -6.84
N ASP A 323 -26.78 5.42 -6.33
CA ASP A 323 -25.83 6.53 -6.22
C ASP A 323 -25.30 6.65 -7.65
N PRO A 324 -25.73 7.63 -8.46
CA PRO A 324 -25.01 7.92 -9.66
C PRO A 324 -23.63 8.34 -9.16
N TYR A 325 -22.70 7.39 -9.13
CA TYR A 325 -21.55 7.59 -9.98
C TYR A 325 -22.17 8.04 -11.30
N GLU A 326 -22.23 9.35 -11.52
CA GLU A 326 -22.45 9.86 -12.87
C GLU A 326 -21.44 9.04 -13.66
N GLU A 327 -21.92 8.05 -14.43
CA GLU A 327 -21.12 7.45 -15.47
C GLU A 327 -20.44 8.66 -16.12
N PRO A 328 -19.12 8.83 -16.01
CA PRO A 328 -18.47 9.96 -16.63
C PRO A 328 -18.48 9.62 -18.11
N ALA A 329 -19.63 9.75 -18.78
CA ALA A 329 -20.01 9.15 -20.05
C ALA A 329 -18.95 8.20 -20.58
N SER A 330 -18.94 7.00 -20.00
CA SER A 330 -18.30 5.79 -20.48
C SER A 330 -16.78 5.80 -20.66
N VAL A 331 -16.22 4.60 -20.69
CA VAL A 331 -14.95 4.27 -21.37
C VAL A 331 -14.76 5.04 -22.70
N GLY A 332 -15.83 5.42 -23.39
CA GLY A 332 -15.81 6.33 -24.53
C GLY A 332 -15.23 7.72 -24.25
N ARG A 333 -15.45 8.33 -23.07
CA ARG A 333 -14.75 9.57 -22.65
C ARG A 333 -13.29 9.33 -22.34
N ALA A 334 -12.94 8.25 -21.62
CA ALA A 334 -11.54 7.93 -21.32
C ALA A 334 -10.75 7.62 -22.60
N ILE A 335 -11.31 6.80 -23.50
CA ILE A 335 -10.78 6.57 -24.84
C ILE A 335 -10.79 7.86 -25.64
N ALA A 336 -11.83 8.69 -25.62
CA ALA A 336 -11.85 9.97 -26.32
C ALA A 336 -10.90 11.00 -25.71
N GLU A 337 -10.55 10.91 -24.43
CA GLU A 337 -9.62 11.81 -23.74
C GLU A 337 -8.18 11.38 -23.94
N ALA A 338 -7.91 10.07 -23.91
CA ALA A 338 -6.67 9.48 -24.39
C ALA A 338 -6.48 9.74 -25.89
N SER A 339 -7.54 9.60 -26.68
CA SER A 339 -7.54 9.90 -28.13
C SER A 339 -7.40 11.39 -28.38
N ARG A 340 -7.99 12.27 -27.57
CA ARG A 340 -7.80 13.74 -27.65
C ARG A 340 -6.39 14.13 -27.23
N HIS A 341 -5.80 13.49 -26.22
CA HIS A 341 -4.42 13.71 -25.84
C HIS A 341 -3.46 13.22 -26.94
N LEU A 342 -3.67 12.01 -27.47
CA LEU A 342 -2.92 11.49 -28.61
C LEU A 342 -3.11 12.37 -29.85
N ALA A 343 -4.34 12.81 -30.14
CA ALA A 343 -4.67 13.74 -31.21
C ALA A 343 -3.95 15.08 -31.06
N CYS A 344 -4.06 15.71 -29.90
CA CYS A 344 -3.42 16.98 -29.60
C CYS A 344 -1.89 16.88 -29.68
N ALA A 345 -1.33 15.79 -29.17
CA ALA A 345 0.11 15.67 -29.03
C ALA A 345 0.80 15.10 -30.29
N LEU A 346 0.08 14.36 -31.12
CA LEU A 346 0.54 13.89 -32.43
C LEU A 346 0.07 14.79 -33.59
N GLY A 347 -0.78 15.79 -33.33
CA GLY A 347 -1.38 16.65 -34.34
C GLY A 347 -2.34 15.93 -35.28
N ILE A 348 -3.03 14.87 -34.82
CA ILE A 348 -3.93 14.03 -35.62
C ILE A 348 -5.39 14.19 -35.22
N ASP A 349 -6.30 13.72 -36.06
CA ASP A 349 -7.73 13.72 -35.74
C ASP A 349 -8.06 12.74 -34.59
N SER A 350 -8.99 13.17 -33.72
CA SER A 350 -9.41 12.38 -32.56
C SER A 350 -10.11 11.06 -32.91
N ALA A 351 -10.82 10.99 -34.03
CA ALA A 351 -11.43 9.75 -34.49
C ALA A 351 -10.38 8.80 -35.07
N LEU A 352 -9.32 9.32 -35.70
CA LEU A 352 -8.17 8.52 -36.15
C LEU A 352 -7.38 7.95 -34.97
N ALA A 353 -7.12 8.75 -33.93
CA ALA A 353 -6.50 8.28 -32.69
C ALA A 353 -7.34 7.19 -32.01
N GLN A 354 -8.67 7.36 -32.01
CA GLN A 354 -9.61 6.40 -31.46
C GLN A 354 -9.67 5.09 -32.26
N ALA A 355 -9.67 5.16 -33.59
CA ALA A 355 -9.60 3.98 -34.46
C ALA A 355 -8.27 3.23 -34.30
N ALA A 356 -7.14 3.95 -34.19
CA ALA A 356 -5.84 3.35 -33.96
C ALA A 356 -5.75 2.59 -32.62
N LEU A 357 -6.32 3.14 -31.55
CA LEU A 357 -6.45 2.45 -30.27
C LEU A 357 -7.34 1.20 -30.36
N ALA A 358 -8.37 1.21 -31.22
CA ALA A 358 -9.30 0.10 -31.39
C ALA A 358 -8.74 -1.05 -32.26
N GLU A 359 -7.86 -0.76 -33.23
CA GLU A 359 -7.29 -1.75 -34.15
C GLU A 359 -5.94 -2.35 -33.69
N MET A 360 -5.32 -1.78 -32.66
CA MET A 360 -4.06 -2.27 -32.10
C MET A 360 -4.21 -3.68 -31.48
N LYS A 361 -3.86 -4.71 -32.26
CA LYS A 361 -3.69 -6.10 -31.77
C LYS A 361 -2.29 -6.27 -31.18
N TRP A 362 -2.18 -6.17 -29.86
CA TRP A 362 -0.95 -6.46 -29.13
C TRP A 362 -0.90 -7.96 -28.79
N THR A 363 0.03 -8.70 -29.41
CA THR A 363 0.30 -10.10 -29.06
C THR A 363 1.40 -10.14 -27.99
N GLY A 364 1.06 -9.74 -26.77
CA GLY A 364 1.92 -9.91 -25.61
C GLY A 364 1.44 -11.10 -24.79
N GLN A 365 2.17 -12.23 -24.83
CA GLN A 365 2.05 -13.24 -23.77
C GLN A 365 2.86 -12.77 -22.55
N ASP A 366 2.20 -12.82 -21.40
CA ASP A 366 2.67 -13.15 -20.04
C ASP A 366 2.24 -12.16 -18.95
N GLY A 367 1.48 -12.72 -18.01
CA GLY A 367 0.63 -12.06 -17.04
C GLY A 367 -0.79 -12.58 -17.22
N ASP A 368 -1.10 -13.75 -16.65
CA ASP A 368 -2.44 -14.34 -16.73
C ASP A 368 -3.42 -13.53 -15.85
N LEU A 369 -3.96 -12.46 -16.43
CA LEU A 369 -5.01 -11.65 -15.81
C LEU A 369 -6.28 -12.45 -15.55
N ASP A 370 -6.52 -13.49 -16.35
CA ASP A 370 -7.63 -14.39 -16.15
C ASP A 370 -7.37 -15.27 -14.92
N ALA A 371 -6.10 -15.59 -14.60
CA ALA A 371 -5.73 -16.19 -13.32
C ALA A 371 -5.94 -15.24 -12.12
N LEU A 372 -5.60 -13.95 -12.23
CA LEU A 372 -5.87 -12.97 -11.15
C LEU A 372 -7.38 -12.83 -10.88
N SER A 373 -8.18 -12.65 -11.93
CA SER A 373 -9.64 -12.55 -11.79
C SER A 373 -10.26 -13.87 -11.31
N SER A 374 -9.83 -15.02 -11.86
CA SER A 374 -10.31 -16.34 -11.43
C SER A 374 -9.96 -16.65 -9.97
N ASP A 375 -8.79 -16.24 -9.49
CA ASP A 375 -8.38 -16.45 -8.10
C ASP A 375 -9.21 -15.60 -7.11
N TRP A 376 -9.74 -14.46 -7.56
CA TRP A 376 -10.48 -13.51 -6.72
C TRP A 376 -12.02 -13.60 -6.85
N THR A 377 -12.55 -14.21 -7.91
CA THR A 377 -14.01 -14.28 -8.18
C THR A 377 -14.78 -15.26 -7.28
N GLY A 378 -14.10 -16.21 -6.63
CA GLY A 378 -14.70 -17.21 -5.72
C GLY A 378 -15.25 -16.67 -4.38
N GLU A 379 -15.58 -15.37 -4.30
CA GLU A 379 -15.82 -14.66 -3.02
C GLU A 379 -17.23 -14.09 -2.86
N GLY A 380 -18.15 -14.36 -3.79
CA GLY A 380 -19.54 -13.87 -3.68
C GLY A 380 -19.67 -12.36 -3.79
N PHE A 381 -18.71 -11.69 -4.44
CA PHE A 381 -18.82 -10.30 -4.86
C PHE A 381 -19.41 -10.19 -6.26
N ALA A 382 -19.82 -8.97 -6.61
CA ALA A 382 -20.08 -8.66 -8.00
C ALA A 382 -18.81 -8.89 -8.82
N GLU A 383 -18.89 -9.79 -9.80
CA GLU A 383 -17.83 -10.09 -10.76
C GLU A 383 -17.19 -8.83 -11.34
N ALA A 384 -18.02 -7.79 -11.57
CA ALA A 384 -17.57 -6.47 -12.03
C ALA A 384 -16.55 -5.79 -11.09
N THR A 385 -16.68 -5.91 -9.77
CA THR A 385 -15.74 -5.33 -8.80
C THR A 385 -14.40 -6.04 -8.85
N VAL A 386 -14.43 -7.37 -8.85
CA VAL A 386 -13.22 -8.18 -8.92
C VAL A 386 -12.49 -7.93 -10.24
N GLN A 387 -13.23 -7.86 -11.35
CA GLN A 387 -12.65 -7.57 -12.65
C GLN A 387 -12.05 -6.16 -12.71
N ALA A 388 -12.71 -5.14 -12.16
CA ALA A 388 -12.17 -3.79 -12.09
C ALA A 388 -10.87 -3.75 -11.26
N MET A 389 -10.85 -4.43 -10.11
CA MET A 389 -9.66 -4.53 -9.25
C MET A 389 -8.50 -5.24 -9.96
N ALA A 390 -8.78 -6.32 -10.69
CA ALA A 390 -7.78 -7.06 -11.46
C ALA A 390 -7.22 -6.20 -12.60
N ASN A 391 -8.08 -5.45 -13.30
CA ASN A 391 -7.66 -4.52 -14.34
C ASN A 391 -6.77 -3.39 -13.77
N ASP A 392 -7.13 -2.81 -12.62
CA ASP A 392 -6.34 -1.77 -11.98
C ASP A 392 -4.95 -2.29 -11.59
N ALA A 393 -4.89 -3.45 -10.94
CA ALA A 393 -3.64 -4.09 -10.57
C ALA A 393 -2.74 -4.37 -11.78
N ALA A 394 -3.32 -4.88 -12.87
CA ALA A 394 -2.63 -5.14 -14.13
C ALA A 394 -1.95 -3.90 -14.70
N ILE A 395 -2.72 -2.81 -14.77
CA ILE A 395 -2.28 -1.54 -15.32
C ILE A 395 -1.18 -0.95 -14.45
N ILE A 396 -1.33 -1.01 -13.12
CA ILE A 396 -0.33 -0.47 -12.19
C ILE A 396 0.98 -1.24 -12.30
N LEU A 397 0.94 -2.57 -12.21
CA LEU A 397 2.14 -3.40 -12.30
C LEU A 397 2.84 -3.24 -13.65
N ALA A 398 2.09 -3.27 -14.76
CA ALA A 398 2.68 -3.08 -16.08
C ALA A 398 3.30 -1.69 -16.27
N ALA A 399 2.71 -0.63 -15.70
CA ALA A 399 3.28 0.71 -15.74
C ALA A 399 4.56 0.82 -14.89
N GLN A 400 4.56 0.27 -13.68
CA GLN A 400 5.73 0.27 -12.78
C GLN A 400 6.90 -0.54 -13.32
N ASP A 401 6.62 -1.69 -13.94
CA ASP A 401 7.61 -2.54 -14.62
C ASP A 401 8.12 -1.93 -15.94
N TYR A 402 7.56 -0.78 -16.36
CA TYR A 402 7.77 -0.20 -17.69
C TYR A 402 7.45 -1.17 -18.84
N ALA A 403 6.53 -2.11 -18.61
CA ALA A 403 6.12 -3.14 -19.58
C ALA A 403 5.00 -2.62 -20.50
N LEU A 404 5.33 -1.69 -21.41
CA LEU A 404 4.37 -1.00 -22.28
C LEU A 404 3.39 -1.92 -23.05
N PRO A 405 3.79 -3.10 -23.57
CA PRO A 405 2.84 -4.03 -24.20
C PRO A 405 1.81 -4.59 -23.24
N ARG A 406 2.25 -4.99 -22.03
CA ARG A 406 1.37 -5.50 -20.97
C ARG A 406 0.40 -4.41 -20.54
N LEU A 407 0.87 -3.16 -20.46
CA LEU A 407 0.03 -2.00 -20.14
C LEU A 407 -1.04 -1.76 -21.22
N ALA A 408 -0.67 -1.77 -22.49
CA ALA A 408 -1.61 -1.60 -23.60
C ALA A 408 -2.68 -2.70 -23.64
N GLU A 409 -2.28 -3.96 -23.42
CA GLU A 409 -3.22 -5.10 -23.36
C GLU A 409 -4.16 -5.00 -22.16
N ALA A 410 -3.65 -4.62 -20.98
CA ALA A 410 -4.47 -4.42 -19.79
C ALA A 410 -5.51 -3.30 -20.00
N LEU A 411 -5.11 -2.17 -20.61
CA LEU A 411 -6.03 -1.08 -20.98
C LEU A 411 -7.09 -1.53 -21.98
N ARG A 412 -6.71 -2.33 -22.98
CA ARG A 412 -7.64 -2.88 -23.98
C ARG A 412 -8.68 -3.80 -23.32
N ARG A 413 -8.25 -4.69 -22.43
CA ARG A 413 -9.18 -5.57 -21.67
C ARG A 413 -10.13 -4.77 -20.81
N ALA A 414 -9.63 -3.75 -20.11
CA ALA A 414 -10.45 -2.88 -19.28
C ALA A 414 -11.50 -2.11 -20.11
N ALA A 415 -11.14 -1.68 -21.32
CA ALA A 415 -12.06 -1.05 -22.25
C ALA A 415 -13.15 -2.02 -22.74
N VAL A 416 -12.79 -3.26 -23.10
CA VAL A 416 -13.74 -4.30 -23.51
C VAL A 416 -14.70 -4.67 -22.37
N ALA A 417 -14.21 -4.71 -21.14
CA ALA A 417 -15.01 -4.98 -19.94
C ALA A 417 -15.97 -3.82 -19.59
N GLY A 418 -15.84 -2.66 -20.24
CA GLY A 418 -16.64 -1.47 -19.92
C GLY A 418 -16.33 -0.87 -18.54
N THR A 419 -15.22 -1.28 -17.91
CA THR A 419 -14.81 -0.76 -16.60
C THR A 419 -14.17 0.61 -16.77
N ALA A 420 -14.55 1.59 -15.95
CA ALA A 420 -13.92 2.91 -15.90
C ALA A 420 -13.45 3.20 -14.47
N THR A 421 -12.14 3.29 -14.29
CA THR A 421 -11.48 3.59 -13.02
C THR A 421 -10.47 4.72 -13.21
N PRO A 422 -10.10 5.46 -12.14
CA PRO A 422 -9.01 6.43 -12.20
C PRO A 422 -7.68 5.82 -12.70
N THR A 423 -7.46 4.54 -12.42
CA THR A 423 -6.27 3.80 -12.85
C THR A 423 -6.22 3.59 -14.36
N ILE A 424 -7.35 3.32 -15.01
CA ILE A 424 -7.42 3.22 -16.47
C ILE A 424 -7.03 4.55 -17.12
N GLN A 425 -7.55 5.67 -16.60
CA GLN A 425 -7.18 7.00 -17.09
C GLN A 425 -5.68 7.27 -16.87
N ALA A 426 -5.17 7.01 -15.67
CA ALA A 426 -3.76 7.23 -15.35
C ALA A 426 -2.82 6.37 -16.21
N GLY A 427 -3.18 5.10 -16.46
CA GLY A 427 -2.43 4.20 -17.33
C GLY A 427 -2.43 4.63 -18.79
N ALA A 428 -3.57 5.09 -19.31
CA ALA A 428 -3.66 5.63 -20.66
C ALA A 428 -2.82 6.91 -20.83
N ASP A 429 -2.89 7.83 -19.86
CA ASP A 429 -2.09 9.05 -19.83
C ASP A 429 -0.59 8.73 -19.75
N PHE A 430 -0.20 7.76 -18.91
CA PHE A 430 1.17 7.28 -18.81
C PHE A 430 1.67 6.77 -20.16
N LEU A 431 0.94 5.85 -20.78
CA LEU A 431 1.29 5.26 -22.06
C LEU A 431 1.42 6.33 -23.16
N ALA A 432 0.47 7.26 -23.23
CA ALA A 432 0.51 8.37 -24.18
C ALA A 432 1.76 9.24 -23.99
N ARG A 433 2.11 9.60 -22.75
CA ARG A 433 3.35 10.38 -22.46
C ARG A 433 4.60 9.64 -22.90
N GLN A 434 4.68 8.32 -22.69
CA GLN A 434 5.83 7.53 -23.14
C GLN A 434 5.96 7.53 -24.67
N PHE A 435 4.84 7.42 -25.40
CA PHE A 435 4.85 7.51 -26.86
C PHE A 435 5.32 8.88 -27.36
N LEU A 436 4.88 9.96 -26.72
CA LEU A 436 5.18 11.34 -27.11
C LEU A 436 6.62 11.75 -26.79
N ALA A 437 7.11 11.42 -25.59
CA ALA A 437 8.47 11.73 -25.18
C ALA A 437 9.51 10.89 -25.92
N GLY A 438 9.15 9.64 -26.28
CA GLY A 438 10.05 8.69 -26.90
C GLY A 438 10.22 8.82 -28.41
N GLY A 439 9.40 9.60 -29.12
CA GLY A 439 9.56 9.81 -30.57
C GLY A 439 9.75 8.53 -31.41
N GLY A 440 9.07 7.43 -31.07
CA GLY A 440 9.24 6.13 -31.74
C GLY A 440 10.32 5.20 -31.14
N VAL A 441 11.04 5.59 -30.08
CA VAL A 441 11.99 4.70 -29.38
C VAL A 441 11.28 3.56 -28.64
N GLY A 442 10.08 3.80 -28.08
CA GLY A 442 9.24 2.72 -27.55
C GLY A 442 8.84 1.71 -28.64
N ALA A 443 8.46 2.20 -29.83
CA ALA A 443 8.18 1.33 -30.98
C ALA A 443 9.42 0.56 -31.47
N GLY A 444 10.60 1.18 -31.42
CA GLY A 444 11.86 0.55 -31.81
C GLY A 444 12.38 -0.50 -30.83
N MET A 445 12.15 -0.33 -29.52
CA MET A 445 12.47 -1.36 -28.51
C MET A 445 11.55 -2.58 -28.66
N LEU A 446 10.26 -2.33 -28.90
CA LEU A 446 9.26 -3.36 -29.15
C LEU A 446 9.52 -4.16 -30.44
N ALA A 447 9.96 -3.47 -31.50
CA ALA A 447 10.40 -4.12 -32.73
C ALA A 447 11.63 -5.02 -32.50
N LYS A 448 12.60 -4.57 -31.68
CA LYS A 448 13.82 -5.33 -31.37
C LYS A 448 13.60 -6.52 -30.45
N GLU A 449 12.76 -6.39 -29.42
CA GLU A 449 12.41 -7.51 -28.52
C GLU A 449 11.62 -8.60 -29.25
N GLN A 450 10.77 -8.22 -30.22
CA GLN A 450 10.07 -9.19 -31.07
C GLN A 450 10.94 -9.79 -32.18
N GLU A 451 11.88 -9.05 -32.77
CA GLU A 451 12.88 -9.62 -33.69
C GLU A 451 13.77 -10.67 -33.00
N ALA A 452 14.02 -10.51 -31.70
CA ALA A 452 14.73 -11.51 -30.91
C ALA A 452 13.89 -12.75 -30.57
N ALA A 453 12.55 -12.61 -30.48
CA ALA A 453 11.63 -13.68 -30.10
C ALA A 453 11.02 -14.45 -31.28
N ALA A 454 10.86 -13.79 -32.43
CA ALA A 454 10.28 -14.36 -33.64
C ALA A 454 11.37 -14.47 -34.71
N GLY A 455 11.91 -15.66 -34.91
CA GLY A 455 12.83 -15.98 -36.00
C GLY A 455 12.19 -15.94 -37.41
N ASP A 456 11.22 -15.07 -37.65
CA ASP A 456 10.60 -14.91 -38.96
C ASP A 456 10.08 -13.46 -39.17
N GLY A 457 10.56 -12.84 -40.24
CA GLY A 457 10.60 -11.39 -40.45
C GLY A 457 9.34 -10.73 -40.99
N ASP A 458 8.16 -11.02 -40.43
CA ASP A 458 6.89 -10.48 -40.97
C ASP A 458 6.03 -9.72 -39.94
N LEU A 459 6.31 -9.81 -38.64
CA LEU A 459 5.51 -9.13 -37.60
C LEU A 459 6.08 -7.77 -37.18
N SER A 460 7.41 -7.68 -37.01
CA SER A 460 8.14 -6.41 -36.82
C SER A 460 7.82 -5.45 -37.98
N THR A 461 7.80 -5.94 -39.22
CA THR A 461 7.44 -5.15 -40.41
C THR A 461 5.99 -4.70 -40.39
N ARG A 462 5.03 -5.47 -39.85
CA ARG A 462 3.60 -5.07 -39.83
C ARG A 462 3.27 -4.08 -38.72
N VAL A 463 3.85 -4.22 -37.54
CA VAL A 463 3.68 -3.25 -36.43
C VAL A 463 4.47 -1.97 -36.73
N THR A 464 5.69 -2.11 -37.23
CA THR A 464 6.49 -0.97 -37.72
C THR A 464 5.85 -0.34 -38.94
N SER A 465 5.20 -1.08 -39.85
CA SER A 465 4.45 -0.49 -40.98
C SER A 465 3.11 0.11 -40.56
N ALA A 466 2.43 -0.37 -39.52
CA ALA A 466 1.22 0.28 -39.02
C ALA A 466 1.56 1.61 -38.33
N LEU A 467 2.61 1.62 -37.49
CA LEU A 467 3.11 2.83 -36.84
C LEU A 467 3.83 3.77 -37.83
N ALA A 468 4.58 3.24 -38.80
CA ALA A 468 5.20 4.02 -39.87
C ALA A 468 4.17 4.48 -40.90
N ASN A 469 3.09 3.75 -41.19
CA ASN A 469 2.02 4.27 -42.05
C ASN A 469 1.22 5.35 -41.32
N CYS A 470 1.02 5.25 -40.00
CA CYS A 470 0.52 6.36 -39.19
C CYS A 470 1.46 7.58 -39.27
N LEU A 471 2.76 7.40 -39.05
CA LEU A 471 3.76 8.48 -39.08
C LEU A 471 4.03 9.04 -40.51
N ILE A 472 4.00 8.21 -41.55
CA ILE A 472 4.15 8.59 -42.96
C ILE A 472 2.88 9.30 -43.43
N THR A 473 1.68 8.86 -43.04
CA THR A 473 0.43 9.58 -43.37
C THR A 473 0.42 10.96 -42.72
N VAL A 474 0.87 11.06 -41.46
CA VAL A 474 1.05 12.34 -40.74
C VAL A 474 2.13 13.22 -41.37
N SER A 475 3.29 12.67 -41.75
CA SER A 475 4.37 13.41 -42.41
C SER A 475 4.02 13.84 -43.84
N THR A 476 3.24 13.05 -44.58
CA THR A 476 2.83 13.33 -45.96
C THR A 476 1.71 14.37 -46.00
N GLN A 477 0.81 14.41 -45.02
CA GLN A 477 -0.20 15.47 -44.90
C GLN A 477 0.41 16.80 -44.40
N LEU A 478 1.36 16.76 -43.46
CA LEU A 478 2.08 17.96 -43.01
C LEU A 478 3.03 18.55 -44.08
N SER A 479 3.54 17.74 -45.01
CA SER A 479 4.35 18.20 -46.14
C SER A 479 3.50 18.69 -47.33
N GLY A 480 2.22 18.34 -47.36
CA GLY A 480 1.26 18.80 -48.38
C GLY A 480 0.64 20.17 -48.08
N GLU A 481 0.55 20.55 -46.80
CA GLU A 481 -0.01 21.86 -46.37
C GLU A 481 1.04 22.98 -46.24
N VAL A 482 2.33 22.70 -46.51
CA VAL A 482 3.39 23.74 -46.62
C VAL A 482 3.67 24.10 -48.10
N ALA A 483 2.97 23.45 -49.05
CA ALA A 483 3.04 23.74 -50.48
C ALA A 483 1.69 24.17 -51.11
N ALA A 484 0.71 24.53 -50.29
CA ALA A 484 -0.51 25.25 -50.66
C ALA A 484 -0.62 26.50 -49.77
#